data_AF-A0A924ZYD3-F1
#
_entry.id   AF-A0A924ZYD3-F1
#
_cell.length_a   1.000
_cell.length_b   1.000
_cell.length_c   1.000
_cell.angle_alpha   90.00
_cell.angle_beta   90.00
_cell.angle_gamma   90.00
#
_symmetry.space_group_name_H-M   'P 1'
#
loop_
_entity.id
_entity.type
_entity.pdbx_description
1 polymer ?
#
loop_
_entity_poly.entity_id
_entity_poly.type
_entity_poly.pdbx_seq_one_letter_code
_entity_poly.pdbx_strand_id
1 'polypeptide(L)' 'VVFDVKPLVFSQQAGIIYAKKRWTADFSLMFKSREVKSIAKPHQYGSAALYYRFN' A
#
# COMPACT_ATOMS: atom_id res chain seq x y z
N VAL A 1 25.00 16.11 -9.61
CA VAL A 1 23.58 15.94 -10.02
C VAL A 1 22.74 16.29 -8.80
N VAL A 2 22.01 17.41 -8.82
CA VAL A 2 21.17 17.83 -7.69
C VAL A 2 19.75 17.37 -8.00
N PHE A 3 19.22 16.47 -7.18
CA PHE A 3 17.85 15.99 -7.34
C PHE A 3 16.88 17.06 -6.84
N ASP A 4 16.08 17.60 -7.76
CA ASP A 4 15.01 18.54 -7.46
C ASP A 4 13.89 17.79 -6.70
N VAL A 5 13.86 17.94 -5.37
CA VAL A 5 12.92 17.24 -4.48
C VAL A 5 11.58 17.94 -4.56
N LYS A 6 10.53 17.25 -5.04
CA LYS A 6 9.17 17.78 -4.93
C LYS A 6 8.72 17.62 -3.46
N PRO A 7 8.34 18.71 -2.76
CA PRO A 7 7.95 18.63 -1.36
C PRO A 7 6.58 17.97 -1.15
N LEU A 8 5.77 17.83 -2.21
CA LEU A 8 4.43 17.28 -2.14
C LEU A 8 4.38 15.86 -2.70
N VAL A 9 3.93 14.96 -1.85
CA VAL A 9 3.76 13.55 -2.15
C VAL A 9 2.32 13.14 -1.96
N PHE A 10 1.72 12.49 -2.96
CA PHE A 10 0.45 11.80 -2.76
C PHE A 10 0.70 10.31 -2.52
N SER A 11 0.27 9.83 -1.36
CA SER A 11 0.18 8.40 -1.04
C SER A 11 -1.29 8.05 -0.86
N GLN A 12 -1.80 7.11 -1.65
CA GLN A 12 -3.17 6.61 -1.55
C GLN A 12 -3.13 5.15 -1.17
N GLN A 13 -3.74 4.80 -0.04
CA GLN A 13 -3.90 3.43 0.40
C GLN A 13 -5.39 3.08 0.38
N ALA A 14 -5.73 1.98 -0.28
CA ALA A 14 -7.07 1.42 -0.30
C ALA A 14 -7.00 -0.01 0.22
N GLY A 15 -7.95 -0.41 1.06
CA GLY A 15 -7.99 -1.76 1.60
C GLY A 15 -9.39 -2.20 1.97
N ILE A 16 -9.61 -3.50 1.95
CA ILE A 16 -10.84 -4.17 2.35
C ILE A 16 -10.48 -5.22 3.38
N ILE A 17 -11.19 -5.20 4.50
CA ILE A 17 -11.03 -6.18 5.57
C ILE A 17 -12.35 -6.92 5.71
N TYR A 18 -12.30 -8.25 5.61
CA TYR A 18 -13.42 -9.13 5.86
C TYR A 18 -13.13 -10.01 7.07
N ALA A 19 -13.87 -9.80 8.15
CA ALA A 19 -13.76 -10.61 9.36
C ALA A 19 -15.06 -11.37 9.61
N LYS A 20 -14.98 -12.70 9.75
CA LYS A 20 -16.11 -13.57 10.09
C LYS A 20 -15.69 -14.66 11.08
N LYS A 21 -16.17 -14.55 12.31
CA LYS A 21 -15.90 -15.47 13.45
C LYS A 21 -14.41 -15.80 13.64
N ARG A 22 -13.93 -16.84 12.95
CA ARG A 22 -12.57 -17.38 13.04
C ARG A 22 -11.68 -17.00 11.88
N TRP A 23 -12.25 -16.51 10.78
CA TRP A 23 -11.53 -16.14 9.58
C TRP A 23 -11.45 -14.63 9.44
N THR A 24 -10.27 -14.11 9.12
CA THR A 24 -10.09 -12.71 8.72
C THR A 24 -9.27 -12.68 7.45
N ALA A 25 -9.79 -12.04 6.41
CA ALA A 25 -9.07 -11.76 5.18
C ALA A 25 -8.83 -10.26 5.11
N ASP A 26 -7.58 -9.88 4.93
CA ASP A 26 -7.13 -8.51 4.70
C ASP A 26 -6.58 -8.42 3.29
N PHE A 27 -7.07 -7.45 2.54
CA PHE A 27 -6.52 -7.08 1.24
C PHE A 27 -6.26 -5.59 1.23
N SER A 28 -5.03 -5.19 1.01
CA SER A 28 -4.62 -3.80 0.98
C SER A 28 -3.72 -3.50 -0.23
N LEU A 29 -3.97 -2.36 -0.86
CA LEU A 29 -3.24 -1.85 -2.01
C LEU A 29 -2.74 -0.46 -1.66
N MET A 30 -1.45 -0.24 -1.81
CA MET A 30 -0.80 1.04 -1.59
C MET A 30 -0.29 1.58 -2.93
N PHE A 31 -0.86 2.71 -3.33
CA PHE A 31 -0.51 3.48 -4.51
C PHE A 31 0.27 4.72 -4.08
N LYS A 32 1.60 4.68 -4.26
CA LYS A 32 2.45 5.85 -4.00
C LYS A 32 2.70 6.61 -5.30
N SER A 33 2.30 7.88 -5.36
CA SER A 33 2.66 8.77 -6.47
C SER A 33 4.07 9.34 -6.30
N ARG A 34 4.66 9.84 -7.39
CA ARG A 34 6.09 10.17 -7.49
C ARG A 34 6.51 11.30 -6.54
N GLU A 35 7.42 10.99 -5.61
CA GLU A 35 8.09 11.94 -4.69
C GLU A 35 9.15 12.82 -5.39
N VAL A 36 9.77 12.31 -6.45
CA VAL A 36 10.90 12.97 -7.12
C VAL A 36 10.76 12.78 -8.62
N LYS A 37 11.27 13.74 -9.42
CA LYS A 37 11.44 13.65 -10.88
C LYS A 37 12.51 12.59 -11.21
N SER A 38 12.27 11.35 -10.81
CA SER A 38 13.18 10.21 -10.96
C SER A 38 12.54 9.15 -11.82
N ILE A 39 13.39 8.45 -12.57
CA ILE A 39 13.10 7.40 -13.57
C ILE A 39 12.50 6.13 -12.93
N ALA A 40 12.46 6.07 -11.59
CA ALA A 40 11.93 4.94 -10.84
C ALA A 40 10.41 4.84 -10.98
N LYS A 41 9.95 3.66 -11.42
CA LYS A 41 8.52 3.36 -11.59
C LYS A 41 7.79 3.50 -10.25
N PRO A 42 6.56 4.06 -10.23
CA PRO A 42 5.74 4.08 -9.02
C PRO A 42 5.58 2.65 -8.51
N HIS A 43 6.01 2.41 -7.28
CA HIS A 43 5.88 1.11 -6.66
C HIS A 43 4.46 0.97 -6.12
N GLN A 44 3.69 0.09 -6.77
CA GLN A 44 2.40 -0.36 -6.29
C GLN A 44 2.66 -1.56 -5.40
N TYR A 45 2.40 -1.43 -4.10
CA TYR A 45 2.55 -2.52 -3.15
C TYR A 45 1.17 -3.05 -2.80
N GLY A 46 0.90 -4.29 -3.17
CA GLY A 46 -0.27 -5.01 -2.71
C GLY A 46 0.12 -5.97 -1.60
N SER A 47 -0.71 -6.05 -0.56
CA SER A 47 -0.60 -7.06 0.47
C SER A 47 -1.94 -7.77 0.64
N ALA A 48 -1.87 -9.08 0.81
CA ALA A 48 -3.01 -9.93 1.11
C ALA A 48 -2.62 -10.81 2.29
N ALA A 49 -3.44 -10.81 3.32
CA ALA A 49 -3.21 -11.61 4.52
C ALA A 49 -4.48 -12.37 4.89
N LEU A 50 -4.30 -13.60 5.35
CA LEU A 50 -5.38 -14.47 5.76
C LEU A 50 -5.08 -15.01 7.16
N TYR A 51 -5.96 -14.71 8.10
CA TYR A 51 -5.80 -15.04 9.50
C TYR A 51 -6.88 -16.04 9.93
N TYR A 52 -6.46 -17.02 10.73
CA TYR A 52 -7.35 -17.99 11.37
C TYR A 52 -7.19 -17.93 12.89
N ARG A 53 -8.29 -17.78 13.61
CA ARG A 53 -8.33 -17.81 15.09
C ARG A 53 -8.74 -19.21 15.57
N PHE A 54 -7.87 -19.85 16.35
CA PHE A 54 -8.03 -21.22 16.86
C PHE A 54 -8.86 -21.36 18.15
N ASN A 55 -9.34 -20.25 18.72
CA ASN A 55 -10.13 -20.25 19.96
C ASN A 55 -11.53 -20.86 19.79
#